data_AF-A0A1T5ARM6-F1
#
_entry.id   AF-A0A1T5ARM6-F1
#
_cell.length_a   1.000
_cell.length_b   1.000
_cell.length_c   1.000
_cell.angle_alpha   90.00
_cell.angle_beta   90.00
_cell.angle_gamma   90.00
#
_symmetry.space_group_name_H-M   'P 1'
#
loop_
_entity.id
_entity.type
_entity.pdbx_description
1 polymer ?
#
loop_
_entity_poly.entity_id
_entity_poly.type
_entity_poly.pdbx_seq_one_letter_code
_entity_poly.pdbx_strand_id
1 'polypeptide(L)'
;MMEKMRNKKKKGFTLVELVVVIVIIGILAAIAIPRLSGFTGRANASKAEADARTIITAASTIYADNNVASTPTETQIEALTGNLDGTLGTVTIAANGGVSFTYTIGGRTATVVNSEITGITGS
;
A
#
# COMPACT_ATOMS: atom_id res chain seq x y z
N MET A 1 51.67 44.32 41.81
CA MET A 1 50.99 43.01 41.92
C MET A 1 50.65 42.56 40.50
N MET A 2 51.29 41.49 39.98
CA MET A 2 51.05 41.00 38.60
C MET A 2 49.84 40.07 38.55
N GLU A 3 48.90 40.38 37.66
CA GLU A 3 47.73 39.54 37.36
C GLU A 3 48.13 38.40 36.41
N LYS A 4 48.05 37.16 36.90
CA LYS A 4 48.33 35.94 36.13
C LYS A 4 47.21 35.71 35.11
N MET A 5 47.45 36.04 33.84
CA MET A 5 46.57 35.63 32.73
C MET A 5 46.64 34.10 32.55
N ARG A 6 45.56 33.41 32.96
CA ARG A 6 45.42 31.96 32.82
C ARG A 6 45.13 31.62 31.36
N ASN A 7 46.14 31.16 30.63
CA ASN A 7 46.04 30.73 29.24
C ASN A 7 45.06 29.53 29.15
N LYS A 8 43.81 29.77 28.77
CA LYS A 8 42.83 28.70 28.49
C LYS A 8 43.31 27.98 27.23
N LYS A 9 43.87 26.78 27.39
CA LYS A 9 44.23 25.91 26.25
C LYS A 9 42.98 25.68 25.41
N LYS A 10 42.92 26.28 24.22
CA LYS A 10 41.89 25.98 23.22
C LYS A 10 42.15 24.54 22.76
N LYS A 11 41.29 23.60 23.18
CA LYS A 11 41.29 22.24 22.63
C LYS A 11 40.77 22.34 21.20
N GLY A 12 41.67 22.22 20.22
CA GLY A 12 41.30 22.09 18.81
C GLY A 12 40.86 20.66 18.50
N PHE A 13 40.03 20.51 17.47
CA PHE A 13 39.62 19.23 16.92
C PHE A 13 40.84 18.55 16.28
N THR A 14 41.06 17.26 16.55
CA THR A 14 42.15 16.50 15.94
C THR A 14 41.77 16.02 14.54
N LEU A 15 42.75 15.91 13.64
CA LEU A 15 42.52 15.32 12.32
C LEU A 15 42.02 13.87 12.43
N VAL A 16 42.47 13.15 13.46
CA VAL A 16 42.03 11.77 13.74
C VAL A 16 40.54 11.71 14.08
N GLU A 17 40.04 12.66 14.88
CA GLU A 17 38.60 12.78 15.18
C GLU A 17 37.77 13.04 13.92
N LEU A 18 38.31 13.79 12.95
CA LEU A 18 37.58 14.05 11.70
C LEU A 18 37.59 12.83 10.77
N VAL A 19 38.72 12.12 10.69
CA VAL A 19 38.87 10.92 9.87
C VAL A 19 37.97 9.79 10.35
N VAL A 20 37.86 9.56 11.66
CA VAL A 20 36.97 8.49 12.16
C VAL A 20 35.51 8.79 11.89
N VAL A 21 35.08 10.06 11.96
CA VAL A 21 33.69 10.48 11.71
C VAL A 21 33.30 10.24 10.25
N ILE A 22 34.14 10.63 9.29
CA ILE A 22 33.84 10.41 7.86
C ILE A 22 33.83 8.91 7.51
N VAL A 23 34.66 8.11 8.18
CA VAL A 23 34.66 6.64 7.99
C VAL A 23 33.35 6.05 8.51
N ILE A 24 32.89 6.45 9.69
CA ILE A 24 31.60 5.98 10.24
C ILE A 24 30.43 6.43 9.36
N ILE A 25 30.40 7.71 8.93
CA ILE A 25 29.36 8.23 8.03
C ILE A 25 29.38 7.48 6.68
N GLY A 26 30.56 7.16 6.14
CA GLY A 26 30.71 6.38 4.92
C GLY A 26 30.12 4.97 5.03
N ILE A 27 30.36 4.28 6.15
CA ILE A 27 29.78 2.96 6.43
C ILE A 27 28.26 3.06 6.57
N LEU A 28 27.78 4.03 7.37
CA LEU A 28 26.34 4.23 7.59
C LEU A 28 25.61 4.57 6.29
N ALA A 29 26.18 5.43 5.44
CA ALA A 29 25.61 5.79 4.14
C ALA A 29 25.54 4.59 3.19
N ALA A 30 26.53 3.67 3.23
CA ALA A 30 26.53 2.48 2.40
C ALA A 30 25.45 1.45 2.80
N ILE A 31 25.10 1.35 4.08
CA ILE A 31 24.08 0.40 4.60
C ILE A 31 22.69 1.02 4.72
N ALA A 32 22.57 2.34 4.62
CA ALA A 32 21.32 3.08 4.79
C ALA A 32 20.44 3.00 3.54
N ILE A 33 19.89 1.82 3.26
CA ILE A 33 18.74 1.66 2.36
C ILE A 33 17.67 0.84 3.09
N PRO A 34 16.68 1.48 3.75
CA PRO A 34 15.52 0.76 4.26
C PRO A 34 14.74 0.18 3.07
N ARG A 35 14.58 -1.15 3.02
CA ARG A 35 13.78 -1.83 1.99
C ARG A 35 12.29 -1.63 2.26
N LEU A 36 11.76 -0.46 1.88
CA LEU A 36 10.34 -0.14 2.01
C LEU A 36 9.46 -0.78 0.91
N SER A 37 10.06 -1.26 -0.19
CA SER A 37 9.34 -1.77 -1.36
C SER A 37 8.45 -2.99 -1.10
N GLY A 38 8.80 -3.86 -0.14
CA GLY A 38 7.98 -5.03 0.20
C GLY A 38 6.75 -4.71 1.05
N PHE A 39 6.79 -3.60 1.81
CA PHE A 39 5.71 -3.23 2.72
C PHE A 39 4.51 -2.64 1.97
N THR A 40 4.75 -1.78 0.99
CA THR A 40 3.69 -1.19 0.16
C THR A 40 2.97 -2.24 -0.67
N GLY A 41 3.71 -3.22 -1.22
CA GLY A 41 3.10 -4.33 -1.95
C GLY A 41 2.14 -5.15 -1.07
N ARG A 42 2.56 -5.56 0.14
CA ARG A 42 1.70 -6.32 1.05
C ARG A 42 0.48 -5.52 1.50
N ALA A 43 0.65 -4.22 1.75
CA ALA A 43 -0.46 -3.32 2.06
C ALA A 43 -1.47 -3.26 0.90
N ASN A 44 -1.00 -3.10 -0.34
CA ASN A 44 -1.86 -3.09 -1.53
C ASN A 44 -2.56 -4.43 -1.76
N ALA A 45 -1.89 -5.56 -1.48
CA ALA A 45 -2.51 -6.88 -1.57
C ALA A 45 -3.67 -7.04 -0.57
N SER A 46 -3.41 -6.67 0.69
CA SER A 46 -4.44 -6.71 1.74
C SER A 46 -5.60 -5.76 1.44
N LYS A 47 -5.32 -4.59 0.87
CA LYS A 47 -6.34 -3.63 0.45
C LYS A 47 -7.17 -4.15 -0.72
N ALA A 48 -6.53 -4.73 -1.73
CA ALA A 48 -7.21 -5.37 -2.87
C ALA A 48 -8.19 -6.46 -2.40
N GLU A 49 -7.80 -7.26 -1.40
CA GLU A 49 -8.68 -8.28 -0.83
C GLU A 49 -9.89 -7.67 -0.11
N ALA A 50 -9.65 -6.67 0.75
CA ALA A 50 -10.71 -6.01 1.52
C ALA A 50 -11.72 -5.30 0.61
N ASP A 51 -11.23 -4.55 -0.38
CA ASP A 51 -12.06 -3.85 -1.36
C ASP A 51 -12.86 -4.85 -2.20
N ALA A 52 -12.25 -5.96 -2.63
CA ALA A 52 -12.96 -7.02 -3.35
C ALA A 52 -14.12 -7.62 -2.53
N ARG A 53 -13.95 -7.88 -1.22
CA ARG A 53 -15.05 -8.35 -0.36
C ARG A 53 -16.19 -7.34 -0.26
N THR A 54 -15.83 -6.05 -0.18
CA THR A 54 -16.80 -4.95 -0.16
C THR A 54 -17.57 -4.89 -1.49
N ILE A 55 -16.89 -5.02 -2.63
CA ILE A 55 -17.50 -5.04 -3.96
C ILE A 55 -18.42 -6.26 -4.13
N ILE A 56 -18.02 -7.46 -3.70
CA ILE A 56 -18.88 -8.66 -3.72
C ILE A 56 -20.20 -8.37 -3.00
N THR A 57 -20.09 -7.82 -1.79
CA THR A 57 -21.26 -7.49 -0.97
C THR A 57 -22.15 -6.46 -1.68
N ALA A 58 -21.59 -5.35 -2.15
CA ALA A 58 -22.34 -4.31 -2.86
C ALA A 58 -23.03 -4.85 -4.12
N ALA A 59 -22.30 -5.59 -4.96
CA ALA A 59 -22.83 -6.19 -6.18
C ALA A 59 -23.97 -7.18 -5.87
N SER A 60 -23.81 -8.02 -4.84
CA SER A 60 -24.85 -8.96 -4.42
C SER A 60 -26.11 -8.25 -3.91
N THR A 61 -25.97 -7.16 -3.15
CA THR A 61 -27.08 -6.35 -2.67
C THR A 61 -27.82 -5.70 -3.84
N ILE A 62 -27.11 -5.07 -4.77
CA ILE A 62 -27.72 -4.44 -5.95
C ILE A 62 -28.47 -5.49 -6.78
N TYR A 63 -27.89 -6.67 -6.96
CA TYR A 63 -28.52 -7.74 -7.72
C TYR A 63 -29.81 -8.27 -7.05
N ALA A 64 -29.78 -8.41 -5.72
CA ALA A 64 -30.95 -8.81 -4.94
C ALA A 64 -32.06 -7.74 -5.00
N ASP A 65 -31.71 -6.47 -4.84
CA ASP A 65 -32.65 -5.34 -4.86
C ASP A 65 -33.32 -5.16 -6.23
N ASN A 66 -32.59 -5.45 -7.32
CA ASN A 66 -33.12 -5.40 -8.68
C ASN A 66 -33.88 -6.68 -9.09
N ASN A 67 -34.29 -7.50 -8.13
CA ASN A 67 -35.00 -8.76 -8.36
C ASN A 67 -34.30 -9.63 -9.42
N VAL A 68 -32.98 -9.73 -9.37
CA VAL A 68 -32.18 -10.64 -10.22
C VAL A 68 -32.23 -10.26 -11.72
N ALA A 69 -32.70 -9.04 -12.05
CA ALA A 69 -32.95 -8.66 -13.44
C ALA A 69 -31.74 -8.02 -14.16
N SER A 70 -30.80 -7.44 -13.41
CA SER A 70 -29.73 -6.60 -13.99
C SER A 70 -28.39 -6.85 -13.31
N THR A 71 -27.34 -7.04 -14.11
CA THR A 71 -25.96 -7.04 -13.62
C THR A 71 -25.61 -5.65 -13.08
N PRO A 72 -25.09 -5.54 -11.85
CA PRO A 72 -24.63 -4.28 -11.28
C PRO A 72 -23.58 -3.61 -12.18
N THR A 73 -23.80 -2.34 -12.52
CA THR A 73 -22.81 -1.53 -13.22
C THR A 73 -21.76 -1.01 -12.24
N GLU A 74 -20.57 -0.65 -12.75
CA GLU A 74 -19.49 -0.06 -11.96
C GLU A 74 -19.96 1.17 -11.16
N THR A 75 -20.71 2.07 -11.79
CA THR A 75 -21.27 3.27 -11.13
C THR A 75 -22.21 2.94 -9.97
N GLN A 76 -23.01 1.87 -10.07
CA GLN A 76 -23.90 1.46 -8.97
C GLN A 76 -23.11 0.88 -7.79
N ILE A 77 -22.02 0.17 -8.07
CA ILE A 77 -21.14 -0.37 -7.04
C ILE A 77 -20.41 0.77 -6.34
N GLU A 78 -19.81 1.70 -7.08
CA GLU A 78 -19.12 2.88 -6.53
C GLU A 78 -20.03 3.72 -5.62
N ALA A 79 -21.30 3.84 -5.97
CA ALA A 79 -22.29 4.55 -5.15
C ALA A 79 -22.50 3.89 -3.76
N LEU A 80 -22.33 2.56 -3.65
CA LEU A 80 -22.48 1.81 -2.39
C LEU A 80 -21.16 1.63 -1.64
N THR A 81 -20.04 1.52 -2.34
CA THR A 81 -18.73 1.30 -1.71
C THR A 81 -18.05 2.59 -1.28
N GLY A 82 -18.52 3.74 -1.79
CA GLY A 82 -17.71 4.96 -1.84
C GLY A 82 -16.60 4.79 -2.88
N ASN A 83 -16.15 5.88 -3.49
CA ASN A 83 -15.11 5.83 -4.52
C ASN A 83 -13.90 5.02 -4.03
N LEU A 84 -13.71 3.84 -4.61
CA LEU A 84 -12.60 2.96 -4.30
C LEU A 84 -11.34 3.52 -4.97
N ASP A 85 -10.18 3.41 -4.33
CA ASP A 85 -8.92 3.95 -4.85
C ASP A 85 -8.36 3.14 -6.05
N GLY A 86 -8.96 1.99 -6.36
CA GLY A 86 -8.57 1.09 -7.43
C GLY A 86 -9.53 1.08 -8.62
N THR A 87 -9.14 0.37 -9.68
CA THR A 87 -9.96 0.19 -10.88
C THR A 87 -10.74 -1.10 -10.80
N LEU A 88 -12.06 -1.02 -11.00
CA LEU A 88 -12.93 -2.17 -11.12
C LEU A 88 -13.01 -2.62 -12.58
N GLY A 89 -12.89 -3.93 -12.82
CA GLY A 89 -13.15 -4.54 -14.11
C GLY A 89 -14.64 -4.83 -14.29
N THR A 90 -15.02 -5.31 -15.48
CA THR A 90 -16.42 -5.66 -15.76
C THR A 90 -16.97 -6.66 -14.74
N VAL A 91 -18.09 -6.30 -14.13
CA VAL A 91 -18.81 -7.16 -13.18
C VAL A 91 -19.80 -8.04 -13.93
N THR A 92 -19.74 -9.34 -13.65
CA THR A 92 -20.65 -10.33 -14.21
C THR A 92 -21.32 -11.11 -13.09
N ILE A 93 -22.56 -11.56 -13.33
CA ILE A 93 -23.30 -12.40 -12.38
C ILE A 93 -23.68 -13.69 -13.09
N ALA A 94 -23.30 -14.82 -12.48
CA ALA A 94 -23.66 -16.14 -12.96
C ALA A 94 -25.12 -16.47 -12.61
N ALA A 95 -25.73 -17.45 -13.31
CA ALA A 95 -27.13 -17.82 -13.12
C ALA A 95 -27.47 -18.27 -11.68
N ASN A 96 -26.48 -18.71 -10.92
CA ASN A 96 -26.58 -19.05 -9.50
C ASN A 96 -26.48 -17.83 -8.56
N GLY A 97 -26.40 -16.60 -9.09
CA GLY A 97 -26.22 -15.36 -8.33
C GLY A 97 -24.76 -15.05 -7.94
N GLY A 98 -23.79 -15.84 -8.41
CA GLY A 98 -22.38 -15.63 -8.11
C GLY A 98 -21.78 -14.42 -8.81
N VAL A 99 -21.07 -13.57 -8.07
CA VAL A 99 -20.47 -12.32 -8.58
C VAL A 99 -19.03 -12.57 -9.05
N SER A 100 -18.66 -12.16 -10.26
CA SER A 100 -17.28 -12.28 -10.77
C SER A 100 -16.78 -10.97 -11.35
N PHE A 101 -15.55 -10.58 -11.00
CA PHE A 101 -14.88 -9.36 -11.46
C PHE A 101 -13.38 -9.40 -11.15
N THR A 102 -12.65 -8.41 -11.66
CA THR A 102 -11.28 -8.12 -11.26
C THR A 102 -11.21 -6.74 -10.62
N TYR A 103 -10.46 -6.57 -9.54
CA TYR A 103 -10.22 -5.25 -8.93
C TYR A 103 -8.73 -5.01 -8.78
N THR A 104 -8.23 -3.87 -9.26
CA THR A 104 -6.80 -3.57 -9.30
C THR A 104 -6.45 -2.32 -8.52
N ILE A 105 -5.54 -2.43 -7.55
CA ILE A 105 -5.02 -1.30 -6.76
C ILE A 105 -3.52 -1.42 -6.56
N GLY A 106 -2.78 -0.35 -6.88
CA GLY A 106 -1.34 -0.26 -6.64
C GLY A 106 -0.52 -1.44 -7.19
N GLY A 107 -0.86 -1.91 -8.40
CA GLY A 107 -0.19 -3.03 -9.09
C GLY A 107 -0.65 -4.43 -8.67
N ARG A 108 -1.56 -4.54 -7.69
CA ARG A 108 -2.16 -5.80 -7.22
C ARG A 108 -3.58 -5.95 -7.78
N THR A 109 -3.88 -7.09 -8.36
CA THR A 109 -5.21 -7.42 -8.91
C THR A 109 -5.81 -8.58 -8.14
N ALA A 110 -6.94 -8.33 -7.47
CA ALA A 110 -7.80 -9.38 -6.91
C ALA A 110 -8.71 -9.92 -8.01
N THR A 111 -8.74 -11.24 -8.17
CA THR A 111 -9.66 -11.94 -9.09
C THR A 111 -10.75 -12.62 -8.29
N VAL A 112 -11.99 -12.27 -8.57
CA VAL A 112 -13.18 -12.86 -7.95
C VAL A 112 -13.94 -13.66 -8.98
N VAL A 113 -14.25 -14.91 -8.63
CA VAL A 113 -15.06 -15.82 -9.43
C VAL A 113 -16.13 -16.39 -8.52
N ASN A 114 -17.40 -16.28 -8.92
CA ASN A 114 -18.54 -16.83 -8.19
C ASN A 114 -18.56 -16.42 -6.69
N SER A 115 -18.29 -15.14 -6.42
CA SER A 115 -18.21 -14.54 -5.09
C SER A 115 -17.05 -15.05 -4.22
N GLU A 116 -16.08 -15.75 -4.81
CA GLU A 116 -14.87 -16.23 -4.12
C GLU A 116 -13.63 -15.55 -4.69
N ILE A 117 -12.76 -15.05 -3.81
CA ILE A 117 -11.46 -14.50 -4.21
C ILE A 117 -10.55 -15.66 -4.58
N THR A 118 -10.31 -15.84 -5.88
CA THR A 118 -9.53 -16.97 -6.43
C THR A 118 -8.03 -16.68 -6.40
N GLY A 119 -7.63 -15.40 -6.36
CA GLY A 119 -6.24 -15.03 -6.23
C GLY A 119 -5.99 -13.53 -6.20
N ILE A 120 -4.80 -13.15 -5.71
CA ILE A 120 -4.26 -11.79 -5.77
C ILE A 120 -2.93 -11.86 -6.52
N THR A 121 -2.89 -11.29 -7.71
CA THR A 121 -1.74 -11.33 -8.62
C THR A 121 -1.17 -9.94 -8.88
N GLY A 122 0.00 -9.86 -9.52
CA GLY A 122 0.67 -8.59 -9.86
C GLY A 122 1.78 -8.19 -8.88
N SER A 123 2.63 -7.25 -9.30
CA SER A 123 3.82 -6.80 -8.54
C SER A 123 3.67 -5.37 -8.05
#